data_AF-H3CET8-F1
#
_entry.id   AF-H3CET8-F1
#
_cell.length_a   1.000
_cell.length_b   1.000
_cell.length_c   1.000
_cell.angle_alpha   90.00
_cell.angle_beta   90.00
_cell.angle_gamma   90.00
#
_symmetry.space_group_name_H-M   'P 1'
#
loop_
_entity.id
_entity.type
_entity.pdbx_description
1 polymer ?
#
loop_
_entity_poly.entity_id
_entity_poly.type
_entity_poly.pdbx_seq_one_letter_code
_entity_poly.pdbx_strand_id
1 'polypeptide(L)'
;SSIPDPGCTCPWLRLQRPSGCGTDPERGPPIRLKGWTRKPSPKRQQPTSRGGTPLGAEPVSEQRPHHGFPLIKRKVQTDHNMCPESLQGEVADLDKRLEAMEWHGVELERHLRDCVDEEEEEEMLMEWFTLNHERHVLVRRDMELGYLTMQQKLEERQADVEYELRRLFIKQENEWTEDERGEERQLMDELLSLIDQRNQIICSLDQDVQRERKEDKLLKATLNSKELQKEGLKELRRSKGKLNPSKVFKLLHHRAAASVRQQPDKR
;
A
#
# COMPACT_ATOMS: atom_id res chain seq x y z
N SER A 1 29.50 0.83 20.17
CA SER A 1 28.24 0.99 20.92
C SER A 1 27.64 2.30 20.48
N SER A 2 26.82 2.27 19.44
CA SER A 2 26.18 3.45 18.89
C SER A 2 24.68 3.20 18.97
N ILE A 3 24.04 3.98 19.84
CA ILE A 3 22.60 4.01 20.03
C ILE A 3 21.98 4.52 18.71
N PRO A 4 20.94 3.87 18.16
CA PRO A 4 20.29 4.42 16.97
C PRO A 4 19.46 5.64 17.36
N ASP A 5 19.60 6.72 16.58
CA ASP A 5 18.77 7.91 16.67
C ASP A 5 17.27 7.55 16.57
N PRO A 6 16.43 7.94 17.55
CA PRO A 6 15.00 7.64 17.53
C PRO A 6 14.18 8.59 16.62
N GLY A 7 14.82 9.47 15.85
CA GLY A 7 14.19 10.65 15.27
C GLY A 7 14.29 10.82 13.76
N CYS A 8 14.42 9.75 12.96
CA CYS A 8 14.33 9.92 11.50
C CYS A 8 12.85 10.02 11.10
N THR A 9 12.33 11.25 11.04
CA THR A 9 10.93 11.60 10.74
C THR A 9 10.54 11.46 9.26
N CYS A 10 11.49 11.12 8.38
CA CYS A 10 11.24 10.97 6.95
C CYS A 10 10.71 9.57 6.61
N PRO A 11 9.43 9.42 6.23
CA PRO A 11 8.82 8.12 5.91
C PRO A 11 9.50 7.43 4.72
N TRP A 12 10.06 8.21 3.78
CA TRP A 12 10.75 7.72 2.59
C TRP A 12 11.99 6.84 2.88
N LEU A 13 12.72 7.13 3.96
CA LEU A 13 13.88 6.32 4.39
C LEU A 13 13.45 4.96 4.97
N ARG A 14 12.21 4.87 5.47
CA ARG A 14 11.65 3.64 6.05
C ARG A 14 11.27 2.63 4.96
N LEU A 15 10.85 3.09 3.78
CA LEU A 15 10.52 2.24 2.64
C LEU A 15 11.76 1.65 1.93
N GLN A 16 12.98 2.13 2.23
CA GLN A 16 14.22 1.58 1.67
C GLN A 16 14.78 0.38 2.45
N ARG A 17 14.18 0.02 3.60
CA ARG A 17 14.52 -1.24 4.29
C ARG A 17 13.68 -2.37 3.71
N PRO A 18 14.29 -3.48 3.25
CA PRO A 18 13.54 -4.68 2.97
C PRO A 18 12.88 -5.11 4.27
N SER A 19 11.55 -5.02 4.34
CA SER A 19 10.79 -5.69 5.38
C SER A 19 10.89 -7.18 5.09
N GLY A 20 11.89 -7.84 5.69
CA GLY A 20 11.86 -9.28 5.84
C GLY A 20 10.52 -9.64 6.48
N CYS A 21 9.72 -10.44 5.79
CA CYS A 21 8.44 -10.89 6.28
C CYS A 21 8.66 -11.69 7.58
N GLY A 22 8.47 -11.03 8.72
CA GLY A 22 8.39 -11.69 10.02
C GLY A 22 7.14 -12.58 10.01
N THR A 23 7.35 -13.88 10.07
CA THR A 23 6.29 -14.87 10.25
C THR A 23 5.69 -14.70 11.64
N ASP A 24 4.51 -14.10 11.70
CA ASP A 24 3.61 -14.18 12.86
C ASP A 24 3.01 -15.60 12.92
N PRO A 25 3.08 -16.33 14.05
CA PRO A 25 2.68 -17.75 14.12
C PRO A 25 1.17 -18.00 14.18
N GLU A 26 0.33 -16.96 14.12
CA GLU A 26 -1.13 -17.04 14.20
C GLU A 26 -1.79 -16.83 12.82
N ARG A 27 -1.46 -17.66 11.84
CA ARG A 27 -2.11 -17.63 10.53
C ARG A 27 -2.42 -19.04 10.04
N GLY A 28 -3.72 -19.35 9.93
CA GLY A 28 -4.21 -20.53 9.24
C GLY A 28 -3.69 -20.62 7.80
N PRO A 29 -3.72 -21.81 7.17
CA PRO A 29 -2.96 -22.07 5.96
C PRO A 29 -3.41 -21.14 4.82
N PRO A 30 -2.48 -20.69 3.97
CA PRO A 30 -2.82 -19.88 2.81
C PRO A 30 -3.79 -20.65 1.93
N ILE A 31 -4.86 -19.98 1.50
CA ILE A 31 -5.81 -20.52 0.53
C ILE A 31 -5.03 -20.86 -0.73
N ARG A 32 -4.85 -22.16 -0.97
CA ARG A 32 -4.21 -22.74 -2.14
C ARG A 32 -5.05 -22.39 -3.38
N LEU A 33 -4.70 -21.31 -4.08
CA LEU A 33 -5.16 -21.08 -5.44
C LEU A 33 -4.75 -22.28 -6.29
N LYS A 34 -5.76 -23.04 -6.72
CA LYS A 34 -5.61 -24.27 -7.50
C LYS A 34 -4.92 -23.93 -8.82
N GLY A 35 -3.88 -24.72 -9.10
CA GLY A 35 -2.93 -24.50 -10.18
C GLY A 35 -3.56 -24.34 -11.56
N TRP A 36 -2.93 -23.48 -12.34
CA TRP A 36 -3.01 -23.53 -13.80
C TRP A 36 -2.34 -24.82 -14.27
N THR A 37 -3.12 -25.89 -14.37
CA THR A 37 -2.70 -27.09 -15.09
C THR A 37 -2.53 -26.72 -16.57
N ARG A 38 -1.29 -26.74 -17.06
CA ARG A 38 -1.00 -26.73 -18.51
C ARG A 38 -1.78 -27.86 -19.17
N LYS A 39 -2.76 -27.52 -20.01
CA LYS A 39 -3.38 -28.49 -20.91
C LYS A 39 -2.29 -28.95 -21.89
N PRO A 40 -2.13 -30.25 -22.17
CA PRO A 40 -1.22 -30.70 -23.21
C PRO A 40 -1.75 -30.29 -24.58
N SER A 41 -0.84 -29.82 -25.44
CA SER A 41 -1.10 -29.51 -26.84
C SER A 41 -1.69 -30.70 -27.60
N PRO A 42 -2.63 -30.50 -28.55
CA PRO A 42 -3.19 -31.59 -29.31
C PRO A 42 -2.13 -32.21 -30.23
N LYS A 43 -1.99 -33.54 -30.19
CA LYS A 43 -1.12 -34.30 -31.08
C LYS A 43 -1.59 -34.14 -32.53
N ARG A 44 -0.65 -33.74 -33.40
CA ARG A 44 -0.77 -33.71 -34.86
C ARG A 44 -1.04 -35.13 -35.38
N GLN A 45 -2.19 -35.34 -36.01
CA GLN A 45 -2.52 -36.59 -36.70
C GLN A 45 -1.75 -36.64 -38.03
N GLN A 46 -1.12 -37.78 -38.33
CA GLN A 46 -0.51 -38.05 -39.62
C GLN A 46 -1.61 -38.37 -40.65
N PRO A 47 -1.55 -37.83 -41.88
CA PRO A 47 -2.42 -38.28 -42.95
C PRO A 47 -1.84 -39.54 -43.61
N THR A 48 -2.68 -40.55 -43.76
CA THR A 48 -2.40 -41.77 -44.51
C THR A 48 -2.35 -41.49 -46.01
N SER A 49 -1.35 -42.06 -46.67
CA SER A 49 -1.14 -42.06 -48.12
C SER A 49 -2.35 -42.57 -48.93
N ARG A 50 -2.67 -41.90 -50.04
CA ARG A 50 -2.97 -42.49 -51.37
C ARG A 50 -3.27 -41.40 -52.43
N GLY A 51 -2.57 -41.45 -53.56
CA GLY A 51 -3.11 -41.03 -54.87
C GLY A 51 -2.47 -39.81 -55.59
N GLY A 52 -1.38 -40.04 -56.33
CA GLY A 52 -1.25 -39.72 -57.77
C GLY A 52 -1.20 -38.29 -58.35
N THR A 53 -0.01 -37.96 -58.89
CA THR A 53 0.32 -37.15 -60.12
C THR A 53 0.36 -35.61 -60.05
N PRO A 54 1.16 -34.92 -60.91
CA PRO A 54 2.20 -33.98 -60.47
C PRO A 54 2.04 -32.58 -61.10
N LEU A 55 3.04 -31.72 -60.86
CA LEU A 55 3.24 -30.36 -61.39
C LEU A 55 2.52 -29.23 -60.66
N GLY A 56 3.28 -28.64 -59.74
CA GLY A 56 3.11 -27.28 -59.26
C GLY A 56 4.32 -26.99 -58.39
N ALA A 57 5.24 -26.17 -58.87
CA ALA A 57 6.33 -25.68 -58.04
C ALA A 57 5.71 -24.96 -56.84
N GLU A 58 5.83 -25.54 -55.65
CA GLU A 58 5.54 -24.85 -54.41
C GLU A 58 6.42 -23.60 -54.37
N PRO A 59 5.86 -22.41 -54.09
CA PRO A 59 6.70 -21.25 -53.87
C PRO A 59 7.55 -21.61 -52.65
N VAL A 60 8.88 -21.56 -52.84
CA VAL A 60 9.83 -21.40 -51.73
C VAL A 60 9.17 -20.40 -50.79
N SER A 61 8.88 -20.81 -49.55
CA SER A 61 8.53 -19.82 -48.54
C SER A 61 9.73 -18.90 -48.48
N GLU A 62 9.68 -17.80 -49.22
CA GLU A 62 10.60 -16.69 -49.10
C GLU A 62 10.70 -16.47 -47.60
N GLN A 63 11.88 -16.75 -47.05
CA GLN A 63 12.25 -16.31 -45.72
C GLN A 63 11.99 -14.82 -45.74
N ARG A 64 10.84 -14.41 -45.17
CA ARG A 64 10.46 -13.01 -45.18
C ARG A 64 11.63 -12.26 -44.57
N PRO A 65 12.22 -11.29 -45.29
CA PRO A 65 13.29 -10.48 -44.75
C PRO A 65 12.82 -10.00 -43.39
N HIS A 66 13.48 -10.46 -42.32
CA HIS A 66 13.14 -10.14 -40.94
C HIS A 66 13.55 -8.68 -40.66
N HIS A 67 12.96 -7.75 -41.39
CA HIS A 67 12.97 -6.34 -41.08
C HIS A 67 11.53 -5.98 -40.71
N GLY A 68 11.10 -6.61 -39.60
CA GLY A 68 9.90 -6.21 -38.89
C GLY A 68 10.03 -4.74 -38.46
N PHE A 69 8.88 -4.11 -38.25
CA PHE A 69 8.75 -2.75 -37.73
C PHE A 69 9.85 -2.38 -36.73
N PRO A 70 10.36 -1.14 -36.75
CA PRO A 70 11.42 -0.71 -35.85
C PRO A 70 11.04 -1.05 -34.41
N LEU A 71 11.99 -1.63 -33.67
CA LEU A 71 11.75 -1.99 -32.28
C LEU A 71 11.57 -0.70 -31.47
N ILE A 72 10.32 -0.38 -31.15
CA ILE A 72 9.94 0.82 -30.39
C ILE A 72 9.67 0.40 -28.95
N LYS A 73 10.35 1.05 -28.00
CA LYS A 73 10.07 0.91 -26.57
C LYS A 73 8.70 1.52 -26.28
N ARG A 74 7.84 0.79 -25.54
CA ARG A 74 6.54 1.32 -25.12
C ARG A 74 6.74 2.50 -24.17
N LYS A 75 5.92 3.53 -24.30
CA LYS A 75 5.84 4.60 -23.30
C LYS A 75 4.99 4.10 -22.12
N VAL A 76 5.49 4.26 -20.91
CA VAL A 76 4.71 3.97 -19.69
C VAL A 76 3.73 5.11 -19.50
N GLN A 77 2.48 4.90 -19.91
CA GLN A 77 1.36 5.79 -19.63
C GLN A 77 0.29 4.97 -18.93
N THR A 78 0.36 4.91 -17.61
CA THR A 78 -0.69 4.36 -16.76
C THR A 78 -1.65 5.51 -16.40
N ASP A 79 -2.95 5.23 -16.26
CA ASP A 79 -3.98 6.24 -15.93
C ASP A 79 -3.69 7.00 -14.61
N HIS A 80 -2.78 6.47 -13.79
CA HIS A 80 -2.37 7.02 -12.50
C HIS A 80 -0.97 7.67 -12.51
N ASN A 81 -0.32 7.81 -13.68
CA ASN A 81 1.00 8.44 -13.74
C ASN A 81 0.90 9.96 -13.59
N MET A 82 1.18 10.43 -12.37
CA MET A 82 1.50 11.83 -12.13
C MET A 82 2.85 12.19 -12.76
N CYS A 83 2.96 13.41 -13.30
CA CYS A 83 4.25 13.92 -13.79
C CYS A 83 5.25 14.05 -12.62
N PRO A 84 6.55 13.75 -12.81
CA PRO A 84 7.56 13.88 -11.76
C PRO A 84 7.59 15.25 -11.09
N GLU A 85 7.39 16.33 -11.85
CA GLU A 85 7.35 17.70 -11.32
C GLU A 85 6.14 17.93 -10.40
N SER A 86 4.97 17.43 -10.79
CA SER A 86 3.76 17.52 -9.95
C SER A 86 3.91 16.70 -8.67
N LEU A 87 4.53 15.52 -8.76
CA LEU A 87 4.76 14.66 -7.60
C LEU A 87 5.75 15.31 -6.63
N GLN A 88 6.86 15.86 -7.13
CA GLN A 88 7.83 16.58 -6.31
C GLN A 88 7.24 17.83 -5.66
N GLY A 89 6.41 18.57 -6.39
CA GLY A 89 5.67 19.70 -5.85
C GLY A 89 4.76 19.30 -4.69
N GLU A 90 4.00 18.22 -4.85
CA GLU A 90 3.11 17.71 -3.80
C GLU A 90 3.87 17.25 -2.55
N VAL A 91 4.98 16.51 -2.72
CA VAL A 91 5.85 16.10 -1.60
C VAL A 91 6.40 17.33 -0.87
N ALA A 92 6.94 18.31 -1.60
CA ALA A 92 7.48 19.52 -0.98
C ALA A 92 6.41 20.35 -0.24
N ASP A 93 5.17 20.33 -0.72
CA ASP A 93 4.05 20.99 -0.04
C ASP A 93 3.59 20.23 1.20
N LEU A 94 3.63 18.89 1.19
CA LEU A 94 3.39 18.08 2.39
C LEU A 94 4.46 18.33 3.46
N ASP A 95 5.74 18.37 3.08
CA ASP A 95 6.85 18.64 4.00
C ASP A 95 6.66 19.98 4.73
N LYS A 96 6.38 21.07 3.99
CA LYS A 96 6.11 22.39 4.59
C LYS A 96 4.92 22.37 5.54
N ARG A 97 3.85 21.64 5.20
CA ARG A 97 2.66 21.54 6.06
C ARG A 97 2.95 20.73 7.32
N LEU A 98 3.73 19.66 7.21
CA LEU A 98 4.17 18.85 8.35
C LEU A 98 5.06 19.66 9.28
N GLU A 99 6.01 20.45 8.75
CA GLU A 99 6.82 21.39 9.54
C GLU A 99 5.96 22.42 10.28
N ALA A 100 4.96 23.00 9.59
CA ALA A 100 4.05 23.95 10.21
C ALA A 100 3.21 23.31 11.34
N MET A 101 2.75 22.07 11.16
CA MET A 101 2.05 21.33 12.20
C MET A 101 2.96 20.97 13.38
N GLU A 102 4.22 20.64 13.14
CA GLU A 102 5.20 20.40 14.20
C GLU A 102 5.41 21.67 15.03
N TRP A 103 5.63 22.81 14.37
CA TRP A 103 5.75 24.09 15.05
C TRP A 103 4.50 24.41 15.89
N HIS A 104 3.31 24.23 15.31
CA HIS A 104 2.06 24.47 16.03
C HIS A 104 1.89 23.51 17.21
N GLY A 105 2.27 22.23 17.04
CA GLY A 105 2.22 21.23 18.10
C GLY A 105 3.14 21.56 19.27
N VAL A 106 4.34 22.08 19.01
CA VAL A 106 5.28 22.55 20.04
C VAL A 106 4.70 23.74 20.81
N GLU A 107 4.12 24.69 20.10
CA GLU A 107 3.52 25.88 20.72
C GLU A 107 2.29 25.53 21.58
N LEU A 108 1.44 24.64 21.09
CA LEU A 108 0.27 24.14 21.82
C LEU A 108 0.67 23.34 23.07
N GLU A 109 1.71 22.53 22.97
CA GLU A 109 2.26 21.78 24.12
C GLU A 109 2.78 22.71 25.21
N ARG A 110 3.47 23.79 24.80
CA ARG A 110 3.95 24.82 25.73
C ARG A 110 2.78 25.47 26.48
N HIS A 111 1.73 25.87 25.77
CA HIS A 111 0.54 26.46 26.41
C HIS A 111 -0.18 25.48 27.33
N LEU A 112 -0.29 24.20 26.95
CA LEU A 112 -0.87 23.16 27.81
C LEU A 112 -0.11 22.98 29.14
N ARG A 113 1.22 23.16 29.15
CA ARG A 113 2.01 23.09 30.39
C ARG A 113 1.76 24.25 31.34
N ASP A 114 1.48 25.43 30.79
CA ASP A 114 1.26 26.66 31.53
C ASP A 114 -0.23 26.90 31.85
N CYS A 115 -1.13 26.06 31.32
CA CYS A 115 -2.56 26.17 31.53
C CYS A 115 -2.97 25.80 32.95
N VAL A 116 -3.85 26.60 33.53
CA VAL A 116 -4.38 26.42 34.89
C VAL A 116 -5.91 26.30 34.89
N ASP A 117 -6.56 26.70 33.80
CA ASP A 117 -8.01 26.66 33.64
C ASP A 117 -8.46 25.36 32.96
N GLU A 118 -9.34 24.59 33.62
CA GLU A 118 -9.79 23.28 33.13
C GLU A 118 -10.59 23.36 31.82
N GLU A 119 -11.31 24.46 31.56
CA GLU A 119 -12.09 24.63 30.33
C GLU A 119 -11.17 25.00 29.15
N GLU A 120 -10.21 25.89 29.37
CA GLU A 120 -9.16 26.22 28.39
C GLU A 120 -8.26 25.01 28.08
N GLU A 121 -7.91 24.20 29.09
CA GLU A 121 -7.17 22.95 28.91
C GLU A 121 -7.98 21.96 28.04
N GLU A 122 -9.28 21.79 28.27
CA GLU A 122 -10.12 20.90 27.47
C GLU A 122 -10.19 21.33 26.00
N GLU A 123 -10.26 22.64 25.73
CA GLU A 123 -10.23 23.21 24.38
C GLU A 123 -8.88 22.94 23.68
N MET A 124 -7.75 23.23 24.34
CA MET A 124 -6.42 22.98 23.78
C MET A 124 -6.15 21.48 23.56
N LEU A 125 -6.65 20.61 24.43
CA LEU A 125 -6.57 19.16 24.22
C LEU A 125 -7.35 18.74 22.97
N MET A 126 -8.51 19.33 22.71
CA MET A 126 -9.29 19.07 21.49
C MET A 126 -8.56 19.55 20.23
N GLU A 127 -7.93 20.73 20.30
CA GLU A 127 -7.06 21.23 19.25
C GLU A 127 -5.88 20.29 19.00
N TRP A 128 -5.24 19.79 20.06
CA TRP A 128 -4.13 18.83 19.95
C TRP A 128 -4.55 17.52 19.28
N PHE A 129 -5.72 16.97 19.62
CA PHE A 129 -6.26 15.79 18.95
C PHE A 129 -6.52 16.03 17.46
N THR A 130 -7.03 17.22 17.12
CA THR A 130 -7.31 17.60 15.73
C THR A 130 -6.01 17.75 14.95
N LEU A 131 -5.03 18.49 15.49
CA LEU A 131 -3.70 18.64 14.92
C LEU A 131 -3.03 17.29 14.70
N ASN A 132 -3.08 16.38 15.68
CA ASN A 132 -2.52 15.05 15.54
C ASN A 132 -3.19 14.23 14.44
N HIS A 133 -4.52 14.33 14.32
CA HIS A 133 -5.27 13.67 13.25
C HIS A 133 -4.91 14.21 11.88
N GLU A 134 -4.89 15.53 11.70
CA GLU A 134 -4.51 16.18 10.43
C GLU A 134 -3.08 15.81 10.03
N ARG A 135 -2.15 15.78 10.99
CA ARG A 135 -0.78 15.32 10.75
C ARG A 135 -0.75 13.88 10.25
N HIS A 136 -1.54 12.98 10.84
CA HIS A 136 -1.63 11.60 10.37
C HIS A 136 -2.19 11.50 8.95
N VAL A 137 -3.17 12.32 8.58
CA VAL A 137 -3.69 12.38 7.21
C VAL A 137 -2.58 12.80 6.23
N LEU A 138 -1.78 13.82 6.57
CA LEU A 138 -0.66 14.23 5.72
C LEU A 138 0.42 13.15 5.60
N VAL A 139 0.77 12.47 6.69
CA VAL A 139 1.75 11.37 6.65
C VAL A 139 1.26 10.19 5.82
N ARG A 140 -0.04 9.84 5.89
CA ARG A 140 -0.62 8.82 5.00
C ARG A 140 -0.46 9.21 3.53
N ARG A 141 -0.74 10.48 3.21
CA ARG A 141 -0.58 10.99 1.84
C ARG A 141 0.88 10.97 1.37
N ASP A 142 1.83 11.32 2.22
CA ASP A 142 3.27 11.24 1.90
C ASP A 142 3.68 9.79 1.57
N MET A 143 3.20 8.83 2.35
CA MET A 143 3.45 7.41 2.09
C MET A 143 2.85 6.95 0.75
N GLU A 144 1.62 7.36 0.43
CA GLU A 144 0.99 7.08 -0.87
C GLU A 144 1.83 7.61 -2.05
N LEU A 145 2.35 8.84 -1.94
CA LEU A 145 3.22 9.43 -2.96
C LEU A 145 4.55 8.66 -3.09
N GLY A 146 5.07 8.14 -1.97
CA GLY A 146 6.22 7.23 -1.95
C GLY A 146 5.96 5.96 -2.76
N TYR A 147 4.82 5.30 -2.52
CA TYR A 147 4.43 4.12 -3.30
C TYR A 147 4.22 4.43 -4.77
N LEU A 148 3.60 5.57 -5.10
CA LEU A 148 3.41 6.01 -6.49
C LEU A 148 4.76 6.20 -7.20
N THR A 149 5.72 6.86 -6.54
CA THR A 149 7.07 7.04 -7.06
C THR A 149 7.77 5.71 -7.33
N MET A 150 7.65 4.77 -6.38
CA MET A 150 8.26 3.45 -6.53
C MET A 150 7.60 2.66 -7.68
N GLN A 151 6.27 2.69 -7.77
CA GLN A 151 5.51 2.07 -8.86
C GLN A 151 5.96 2.61 -10.23
N GLN A 152 6.10 3.93 -10.38
CA GLN A 152 6.56 4.56 -11.62
C GLN A 152 7.94 4.04 -12.04
N LYS A 153 8.89 4.01 -11.10
CA LYS A 153 10.24 3.49 -11.36
C LYS A 153 10.24 2.02 -11.78
N LEU A 154 9.42 1.20 -11.12
CA LEU A 154 9.28 -0.22 -11.47
C LEU A 154 8.66 -0.40 -12.86
N GLU A 155 7.66 0.39 -13.22
CA GLU A 155 7.02 0.33 -14.53
C GLU A 155 7.96 0.80 -15.66
N GLU A 156 8.76 1.84 -15.41
CA GLU A 156 9.81 2.29 -16.32
C GLU A 156 10.86 1.21 -16.55
N ARG A 157 11.39 0.62 -15.47
CA ARG A 157 12.36 -0.47 -15.55
C ARG A 157 11.78 -1.70 -16.23
N GLN A 158 10.52 -2.03 -15.98
CA GLN A 158 9.82 -3.12 -16.67
C GLN A 158 9.77 -2.87 -18.19
N ALA A 159 9.52 -1.63 -18.61
CA ALA A 159 9.52 -1.29 -20.03
C ALA A 159 10.92 -1.37 -20.67
N ASP A 160 12.00 -1.11 -19.91
CA ASP A 160 13.38 -1.36 -20.35
C ASP A 160 13.66 -2.84 -20.53
N VAL A 161 13.39 -3.65 -19.51
CA VAL A 161 13.61 -5.11 -19.55
C VAL A 161 12.82 -5.76 -20.69
N GLU A 162 11.55 -5.38 -20.88
CA GLU A 162 10.75 -5.88 -22.01
C GLU A 162 11.32 -5.47 -23.37
N TYR A 163 11.91 -4.29 -23.48
CA TYR A 163 12.55 -3.83 -24.72
C TYR A 163 13.83 -4.62 -25.01
N GLU A 164 14.66 -4.86 -23.98
CA GLU A 164 15.88 -5.66 -24.07
C GLU A 164 15.57 -7.11 -24.47
N LEU A 165 14.55 -7.73 -23.85
CA LEU A 165 14.06 -9.06 -24.25
C LEU A 165 13.63 -9.10 -25.71
N ARG A 166 12.84 -8.12 -26.17
CA ARG A 166 12.42 -8.06 -27.58
C ARG A 166 13.59 -7.86 -28.53
N ARG A 167 14.66 -7.17 -28.11
CA ARG A 167 15.89 -6.97 -28.88
C ARG A 167 16.63 -8.29 -29.09
N LEU A 168 16.73 -9.12 -28.05
CA LEU A 168 17.30 -10.46 -28.16
C LEU A 168 16.50 -11.35 -29.12
N PHE A 169 15.16 -11.27 -29.04
CA PHE A 169 14.25 -12.10 -29.86
C PHE A 169 14.17 -11.70 -31.34
N ILE A 170 14.94 -10.70 -31.79
CA ILE A 170 15.07 -10.38 -33.22
C ILE A 170 15.77 -11.53 -33.96
N LYS A 171 16.75 -12.18 -33.32
CA LYS A 171 17.43 -13.38 -33.85
C LYS A 171 16.67 -14.63 -33.42
N GLN A 172 16.70 -15.69 -34.24
CA GLN A 172 16.11 -16.97 -33.82
C GLN A 172 16.90 -17.58 -32.67
N GLU A 173 16.23 -18.26 -31.74
CA GLU A 173 16.85 -18.86 -30.54
C GLU A 173 17.96 -19.89 -30.87
N ASN A 174 17.87 -20.54 -32.02
CA ASN A 174 18.88 -21.49 -32.51
C ASN A 174 20.20 -20.79 -32.88
N GLU A 175 20.17 -19.46 -33.07
CA GLU A 175 21.31 -18.63 -33.45
C GLU A 175 21.90 -17.87 -32.25
N TRP A 176 21.34 -18.05 -31.04
CA TRP A 176 21.84 -17.38 -29.83
C TRP A 176 23.10 -18.04 -29.29
N THR A 177 24.05 -17.18 -28.94
CA THR A 177 25.23 -17.50 -28.13
C THR A 177 24.85 -17.88 -26.71
N GLU A 178 25.74 -18.56 -25.98
CA GLU A 178 25.48 -18.89 -24.57
C GLU A 178 25.33 -17.61 -23.71
N ASP A 179 26.05 -16.54 -24.06
CA ASP A 179 25.93 -15.25 -23.40
C ASP A 179 24.54 -14.64 -23.61
N GLU A 180 23.99 -14.68 -24.84
CA GLU A 180 22.63 -14.21 -25.15
C GLU A 180 21.56 -15.05 -24.41
N ARG A 181 21.78 -16.37 -24.25
CA ARG A 181 20.90 -17.22 -23.41
C ARG A 181 21.02 -16.85 -21.94
N GLY A 182 22.20 -16.47 -21.48
CA GLY A 182 22.43 -15.96 -20.12
C GLY A 182 21.70 -14.65 -19.86
N GLU A 183 21.79 -13.71 -20.79
CA GLU A 183 21.10 -12.41 -20.74
C GLU A 183 19.58 -12.59 -20.71
N GLU A 184 19.01 -13.48 -21.54
CA GLU A 184 17.57 -13.79 -21.53
C GLU A 184 17.09 -14.28 -20.16
N ARG A 185 17.80 -15.24 -19.57
CA ARG A 185 17.45 -15.78 -18.25
C ARG A 185 17.47 -14.69 -17.17
N GLN A 186 18.51 -13.85 -17.17
CA GLN A 186 18.63 -12.75 -16.23
C GLN A 186 17.50 -11.73 -16.38
N LEU A 187 17.17 -11.36 -17.62
CA LEU A 187 16.08 -10.42 -17.90
C LEU A 187 14.71 -11.00 -17.53
N MET A 188 14.49 -12.30 -17.72
CA MET A 188 13.27 -12.98 -17.28
C MET A 188 13.14 -13.00 -15.75
N ASP A 189 14.22 -13.34 -15.04
CA ASP A 189 14.25 -13.32 -13.58
C ASP A 189 14.02 -11.89 -13.04
N GLU A 190 14.63 -10.88 -13.66
CA GLU A 190 14.41 -9.48 -13.31
C GLU A 190 12.96 -9.06 -13.56
N LEU A 191 12.37 -9.43 -14.71
CA LEU A 191 10.97 -9.13 -15.03
C LEU A 191 10.02 -9.72 -13.97
N LEU A 192 10.24 -10.97 -13.54
CA LEU A 192 9.47 -11.60 -12.47
C LEU A 192 9.65 -10.86 -11.14
N SER A 193 10.87 -10.46 -10.80
CA SER A 193 11.15 -9.67 -9.59
C SER A 193 10.45 -8.31 -9.61
N LEU A 194 10.45 -7.60 -10.75
CA LEU A 194 9.76 -6.32 -10.89
C LEU A 194 8.25 -6.47 -10.70
N ILE A 195 7.66 -7.52 -11.28
CA ILE A 195 6.23 -7.83 -11.10
C ILE A 195 5.93 -8.14 -9.64
N ASP A 196 6.78 -8.92 -8.97
CA ASP A 196 6.61 -9.23 -7.54
C ASP A 196 6.70 -7.97 -6.67
N GLN A 197 7.68 -7.09 -6.92
CA GLN A 197 7.80 -5.82 -6.20
C GLN A 197 6.57 -4.91 -6.40
N ARG A 198 6.00 -4.84 -7.61
CA ARG A 198 4.74 -4.11 -7.86
C ARG A 198 3.57 -4.74 -7.10
N ASN A 199 3.51 -6.08 -7.02
CA ASN A 199 2.50 -6.76 -6.21
C ASN A 199 2.65 -6.46 -4.71
N GLN A 200 3.88 -6.36 -4.21
CA GLN A 200 4.15 -5.99 -2.82
C GLN A 200 3.65 -4.57 -2.50
N ILE A 201 3.78 -3.62 -3.43
CA ILE A 201 3.20 -2.28 -3.29
C ILE A 201 1.68 -2.35 -3.14
N ILE A 202 1.00 -3.10 -4.02
CA ILE A 202 -0.47 -3.28 -3.97
C ILE A 202 -0.88 -3.87 -2.62
N CYS A 203 -0.21 -4.95 -2.20
CA CYS A 203 -0.48 -5.60 -0.92
C CYS A 203 -0.24 -4.68 0.29
N SER A 204 0.71 -3.75 0.19
CA SER A 204 1.02 -2.78 1.26
C SER A 204 -0.06 -1.71 1.34
N LEU A 205 -0.47 -1.14 0.19
CA LEU A 205 -1.58 -0.19 0.11
C LEU A 205 -2.89 -0.78 0.66
N ASP A 206 -3.22 -2.04 0.30
CA ASP A 206 -4.41 -2.71 0.82
C ASP A 206 -4.37 -2.88 2.35
N GLN A 207 -3.19 -3.19 2.90
CA GLN A 207 -2.99 -3.30 4.35
C GLN A 207 -3.13 -1.95 5.05
N ASP A 208 -2.55 -0.89 4.48
CA ASP A 208 -2.62 0.46 5.01
C ASP A 208 -4.07 0.95 5.03
N VAL A 209 -4.82 0.83 3.91
CA VAL A 209 -6.25 1.17 3.85
C VAL A 209 -7.07 0.43 4.92
N GLN A 210 -6.78 -0.85 5.15
CA GLN A 210 -7.48 -1.63 6.17
C GLN A 210 -7.11 -1.21 7.60
N ARG A 211 -5.87 -0.80 7.85
CA ARG A 211 -5.41 -0.25 9.13
C ARG A 211 -6.10 1.08 9.40
N GLU A 212 -6.04 1.99 8.44
CA GLU A 212 -6.64 3.32 8.51
C GLU A 212 -8.14 3.27 8.75
N ARG A 213 -8.86 2.40 8.04
CA ARG A 213 -10.30 2.18 8.26
C ARG A 213 -10.61 1.76 9.71
N LYS A 214 -9.74 1.01 10.38
CA LYS A 214 -9.94 0.62 11.78
C LYS A 214 -9.66 1.79 12.71
N GLU A 215 -8.58 2.54 12.47
CA GLU A 215 -8.22 3.74 13.22
C GLU A 215 -9.33 4.81 13.13
N ASP A 216 -9.84 5.08 11.94
CA ASP A 216 -10.91 6.07 11.71
C ASP A 216 -12.23 5.65 12.36
N LYS A 217 -12.53 4.34 12.38
CA LYS A 217 -13.70 3.80 13.11
C LYS A 217 -13.56 4.02 14.61
N LEU A 218 -12.37 3.75 15.16
CA LEU A 218 -12.10 3.97 16.58
C LEU A 218 -12.21 5.46 16.92
N LEU A 219 -11.60 6.34 16.12
CA LEU A 219 -11.68 7.78 16.31
C LEU A 219 -13.14 8.27 16.32
N LYS A 220 -13.93 7.89 15.30
CA LYS A 220 -15.37 8.23 15.25
C LYS A 220 -16.15 7.72 16.46
N ALA A 221 -15.88 6.49 16.91
CA ALA A 221 -16.53 5.95 18.10
C ALA A 221 -16.17 6.74 19.38
N THR A 222 -14.91 7.15 19.53
CA THR A 222 -14.47 7.95 20.67
C THR A 222 -15.08 9.36 20.66
N LEU A 223 -15.16 10.01 19.49
CA LEU A 223 -15.80 11.33 19.36
C LEU A 223 -17.29 11.24 19.68
N ASN A 224 -18.01 10.29 19.11
CA ASN A 224 -19.44 10.08 19.37
C ASN A 224 -19.71 9.77 20.86
N SER A 225 -18.84 8.99 21.51
CA SER A 225 -18.97 8.71 22.95
C SER A 225 -18.76 9.96 23.80
N LYS A 226 -17.83 10.84 23.43
CA LYS A 226 -17.61 12.12 24.13
C LYS A 226 -18.78 13.08 23.92
N GLU A 227 -19.35 13.12 22.72
CA GLU A 227 -20.52 13.94 22.41
C GLU A 227 -21.75 13.52 23.22
N LEU A 228 -22.03 12.22 23.31
CA LEU A 228 -23.09 11.66 24.16
C LEU A 228 -22.87 11.96 25.67
N GLN A 229 -21.62 11.97 26.13
CA GLN A 229 -21.31 12.36 27.51
C GLN A 229 -21.54 13.85 27.75
N LYS A 230 -21.16 14.73 26.81
CA LYS A 230 -21.44 16.17 26.88
C LYS A 230 -22.95 16.45 26.87
N GLU A 231 -23.72 15.73 26.08
CA GLU A 231 -25.19 15.82 26.08
C GLU A 231 -25.81 15.34 27.40
N GLY A 232 -25.37 14.19 27.92
CA GLY A 232 -25.82 13.67 29.22
C GLY A 232 -25.51 14.60 30.39
N LEU A 233 -24.35 15.26 30.39
CA LEU A 233 -24.00 16.29 31.39
C LEU A 233 -24.87 17.54 31.26
N LYS A 234 -25.17 17.96 30.02
CA LYS A 234 -26.06 19.10 29.73
C LYS A 234 -27.51 18.80 30.16
N GLU A 235 -28.00 17.58 29.98
CA GLU A 235 -29.32 17.15 30.49
C GLU A 235 -29.37 17.07 32.02
N LEU A 236 -28.30 16.56 32.65
CA LEU A 236 -28.19 16.50 34.11
C LEU A 236 -28.15 17.89 34.75
N ARG A 237 -27.48 18.87 34.10
CA ARG A 237 -27.47 20.28 34.56
C ARG A 237 -28.81 20.98 34.34
N ARG A 238 -29.59 20.59 33.33
CA ARG A 238 -30.95 21.11 33.07
C ARG A 238 -31.99 20.58 34.06
N SER A 239 -31.83 19.33 34.52
CA SER A 239 -32.67 18.72 35.55
C SER A 239 -32.19 19.12 36.96
N LYS A 240 -32.37 20.40 37.31
CA LYS A 240 -32.07 20.94 38.65
C LYS A 240 -33.08 20.39 39.68
N GLY A 241 -32.86 19.17 40.14
CA GLY A 241 -33.60 18.52 41.22
C GLY A 241 -32.67 17.63 42.04
N LYS A 242 -32.05 18.21 43.09
CA LYS A 242 -31.20 17.58 44.14
C LYS A 242 -30.85 16.10 43.86
N LEU A 243 -29.80 15.86 43.07
CA LEU A 243 -29.27 14.51 42.88
C LEU A 243 -28.13 14.27 43.87
N ASN A 244 -28.30 13.24 44.70
CA ASN A 244 -27.32 12.83 45.71
C ASN A 244 -26.07 12.22 45.04
N PRO A 245 -24.86 12.74 45.31
CA PRO A 245 -23.60 12.28 44.71
C PRO A 245 -23.37 10.77 44.84
N SER A 246 -23.81 10.16 45.94
CA SER A 246 -23.65 8.72 46.19
C SER A 246 -24.45 7.81 45.24
N LYS A 247 -25.46 8.33 44.53
CA LYS A 247 -26.21 7.56 43.52
C LYS A 247 -25.53 7.57 42.15
N VAL A 248 -24.87 8.67 41.80
CA VAL A 248 -24.11 8.81 40.54
C VAL A 248 -22.88 7.89 40.56
N PHE A 249 -22.17 7.84 41.68
CA PHE A 249 -20.99 6.98 41.83
C PHE A 249 -21.31 5.47 41.75
N LYS A 250 -22.48 5.05 42.26
CA LYS A 250 -22.97 3.67 42.14
C LYS A 250 -23.33 3.29 40.69
N LEU A 251 -23.87 4.24 39.91
CA LEU A 251 -24.23 3.98 38.51
C LEU A 251 -22.99 3.83 37.61
N LEU A 252 -21.92 4.59 37.88
CA LEU A 252 -20.63 4.39 37.21
C LEU A 252 -19.98 3.04 37.60
N HIS A 253 -20.01 2.65 38.87
CA HIS A 253 -19.37 1.40 39.32
C HIS A 253 -20.11 0.13 38.87
N HIS A 254 -21.45 0.13 38.81
CA HIS A 254 -22.20 -1.05 38.37
C HIS A 254 -22.09 -1.31 36.86
N ARG A 255 -21.78 -0.28 36.05
CA ARG A 255 -21.57 -0.46 34.59
C ARG A 255 -20.19 -1.03 34.24
N ALA A 256 -19.17 -0.75 35.06
CA ALA A 256 -17.85 -1.36 34.92
C ALA A 256 -17.87 -2.88 35.19
N ALA A 257 -18.69 -3.35 36.14
CA ALA A 257 -18.82 -4.78 36.45
C ALA A 257 -19.58 -5.59 35.37
N ALA A 258 -20.49 -4.95 34.62
CA ALA A 258 -21.27 -5.61 33.57
C ALA A 258 -20.46 -5.86 32.28
N SER A 259 -19.40 -5.08 32.03
CA SER A 259 -18.55 -5.24 30.85
C SER A 259 -17.51 -6.36 30.96
N VAL A 260 -17.30 -6.94 32.14
CA VAL A 260 -16.27 -7.98 32.39
C VAL A 260 -16.84 -9.42 32.34
N ARG A 261 -18.16 -9.62 32.19
CA ARG A 261 -18.79 -10.97 32.20
C ARG A 261 -19.39 -11.43 30.87
N GLN A 262 -18.80 -11.08 29.73
CA GLN A 262 -19.17 -11.70 28.44
C GLN A 262 -17.92 -12.15 27.66
N GLN A 263 -17.33 -13.25 28.12
CA GLN A 263 -16.56 -14.18 27.31
C GLN A 263 -17.14 -15.57 27.60
N PRO A 264 -17.96 -16.15 26.70
CA PRO A 264 -18.28 -17.56 26.80
C PRO A 264 -17.15 -18.35 26.14
N ASP A 265 -16.42 -19.08 26.99
CA ASP A 265 -15.56 -20.19 26.65
C ASP A 265 -16.34 -21.18 25.74
N LYS A 266 -15.83 -21.46 24.55
CA LYS A 266 -16.34 -22.49 23.64
C LYS A 266 -15.24 -23.52 23.39
N ARG A 267 -15.36 -24.64 24.11
CA ARG A 267 -14.82 -25.95 23.73
C ARG A 267 -15.47 -26.47 22.46
#